data_AF-A0A7S1EC74-F1
#
_entry.id   AF-A0A7S1EC74-F1
#
_cell.length_a   1.000
_cell.length_b   1.000
_cell.length_c   1.000
_cell.angle_alpha   90.00
_cell.angle_beta   90.00
_cell.angle_gamma   90.00
#
_symmetry.space_group_name_H-M   'P 1'
#
loop_
_entity.id
_entity.type
_entity.pdbx_description
1 polymer ?
#
loop_
_entity_poly.entity_id
_entity_poly.type
_entity_poly.pdbx_seq_one_letter_code
_entity_poly.pdbx_strand_id
1 'polypeptide(L)'
;HVDFTIEVERSLRVLDGAVAVFDGVAGVEAQSETVWRQANTYGVPRLVFVNKMDREGADLQNTLSGIESRLGAEPLVLQMPLGRYAGFSGVVDLVDLQAQVYGRGDDGKEFDVVELG
;
A
#
# COMPACT_ATOMS: atom_id res chain seq x y z
N HIS A 1 18.83 12.35 5.55
CA HIS A 1 18.85 13.32 6.66
C HIS A 1 18.75 12.52 7.95
N VAL A 2 19.72 12.64 8.86
CA VAL A 2 19.88 11.74 10.03
C VAL A 2 18.78 11.94 11.07
N ASP A 3 18.20 13.14 11.16
CA ASP A 3 17.14 13.45 12.13
C ASP A 3 15.87 12.61 11.88
N PHE A 4 15.59 12.25 10.63
CA PHE A 4 14.40 11.46 10.28
C PHE A 4 14.47 10.02 10.79
N THR A 5 15.66 9.42 10.86
CA THR A 5 15.82 8.02 11.30
C THR A 5 15.56 7.86 12.80
N ILE A 6 15.93 8.85 13.61
CA ILE A 6 15.72 8.82 15.08
C ILE A 6 14.24 8.98 15.42
N GLU A 7 13.53 9.87 14.73
CA GLU A 7 12.09 10.08 14.93
C GLU A 7 11.28 8.85 14.54
N VAL A 8 11.63 8.18 13.43
CA VAL A 8 11.02 6.92 13.01
C VAL A 8 11.21 5.84 14.07
N GLU A 9 12.44 5.68 14.58
CA GLU A 9 12.72 4.67 15.60
C GLU A 9 11.93 4.90 16.90
N ARG A 10 11.82 6.15 17.35
CA ARG A 10 11.01 6.50 18.52
C ARG A 10 9.53 6.22 18.28
N SER A 11 9.03 6.55 17.10
CA SER A 11 7.63 6.31 16.74
C SER A 11 7.30 4.83 16.76
N LEU A 12 8.16 4.00 16.13
CA LEU A 12 7.99 2.55 16.04
C LEU A 12 7.98 1.82 17.39
N ARG A 13 8.54 2.42 18.45
CA ARG A 13 8.52 1.85 19.81
C ARG A 13 7.21 2.07 20.56
N VAL A 14 6.40 3.04 20.12
CA VAL A 14 5.20 3.48 20.85
C VAL A 14 3.92 3.03 20.16
N LEU A 15 3.97 2.82 18.84
CA LEU A 15 2.82 2.40 18.05
C LEU A 15 2.56 0.89 18.15
N ASP A 16 1.29 0.53 18.23
CA ASP A 16 0.83 -0.87 18.22
C ASP A 16 0.71 -1.45 16.81
N GLY A 17 0.80 -0.60 15.78
CA GLY A 17 0.71 -0.98 14.37
C GLY A 17 1.02 0.19 13.44
N ALA A 18 1.34 -0.12 12.18
CA ALA A 18 1.70 0.88 11.18
C ALA A 18 1.06 0.62 9.81
N VAL A 19 0.90 1.68 9.01
CA VAL A 19 0.56 1.58 7.58
C VAL A 19 1.81 1.93 6.78
N ALA A 20 2.33 0.95 6.04
CA ALA A 20 3.43 1.14 5.11
C ALA A 20 2.88 1.58 3.75
N VAL A 21 3.19 2.81 3.36
CA VAL A 21 2.74 3.39 2.08
C VAL A 21 3.83 3.22 1.04
N PHE A 22 3.52 2.55 -0.07
CA PHE A 22 4.41 2.44 -1.22
C PHE A 22 3.85 3.24 -2.40
N ASP A 23 4.74 3.78 -3.22
CA ASP A 23 4.37 4.39 -4.50
C ASP A 23 4.18 3.29 -5.54
N GLY A 24 3.00 3.19 -6.15
CA GLY A 24 2.70 2.15 -7.13
C GLY A 24 3.59 2.20 -8.37
N VAL A 25 4.21 3.34 -8.68
CA VAL A 25 5.16 3.48 -9.79
C VAL A 25 6.56 3.03 -9.39
N ALA A 26 7.07 3.51 -8.25
CA ALA A 26 8.42 3.22 -7.81
C ALA A 26 8.56 1.83 -7.15
N GLY A 27 7.48 1.33 -6.54
CA GLY A 27 7.47 0.11 -5.75
C GLY A 27 8.29 0.24 -4.45
N VAL A 28 9.08 -0.79 -4.15
CA VAL A 28 9.93 -0.82 -2.94
C VAL A 28 11.27 -0.15 -3.19
N GLU A 29 11.53 0.94 -2.47
CA GLU A 29 12.78 1.70 -2.50
C GLU A 29 13.70 1.38 -1.31
N ALA A 30 15.00 1.66 -1.46
CA ALA A 30 16.02 1.40 -0.42
C ALA A 30 15.72 2.08 0.93
N GLN A 31 15.08 3.25 0.91
CA GLN A 31 14.67 3.92 2.15
C GLN A 31 13.55 3.17 2.88
N SER A 32 12.61 2.60 2.12
CA SER A 32 11.51 1.78 2.67
C SER A 32 12.03 0.52 3.34
N GLU A 33 13.09 -0.10 2.80
CA GLU A 33 13.75 -1.27 3.42
C GLU A 33 14.30 -0.97 4.82
N THR A 34 14.88 0.21 5.01
CA THR A 34 15.48 0.61 6.29
C THR A 34 14.41 0.73 7.37
N VAL A 35 13.31 1.43 7.06
CA VAL A 35 12.16 1.60 7.97
C VAL A 35 11.47 0.25 8.23
N TRP A 36 11.35 -0.59 7.20
CA TRP A 36 10.76 -1.92 7.32
C TRP A 36 11.55 -2.81 8.29
N ARG A 37 12.89 -2.78 8.20
CA ARG A 37 13.76 -3.53 9.10
C ARG A 37 13.64 -3.02 10.54
N GLN A 38 13.56 -1.71 10.74
CA GLN A 38 13.33 -1.14 12.08
C GLN A 38 11.98 -1.61 12.65
N ALA A 39 10.91 -1.61 11.86
CA ALA A 39 9.59 -2.09 12.28
C ALA A 39 9.60 -3.60 12.62
N ASN A 40 10.37 -4.41 11.88
CA ASN A 40 10.58 -5.83 12.20
C ASN A 40 11.22 -6.01 13.58
N THR A 41 12.24 -5.21 13.92
CA THR A 41 12.93 -5.28 15.21
C THR A 41 11.98 -5.08 16.39
N TYR A 42 10.98 -4.20 16.24
CA TYR A 42 9.98 -3.92 17.27
C TYR A 42 8.72 -4.79 17.18
N GLY A 43 8.65 -5.72 16.23
CA GLY A 43 7.50 -6.61 16.08
C GLY A 43 6.21 -5.89 15.66
N VAL A 44 6.33 -4.74 15.00
CA VAL A 44 5.17 -3.91 14.65
C VAL A 44 4.34 -4.58 13.54
N PRO A 45 3.04 -4.87 13.77
CA PRO A 45 2.15 -5.36 12.72
C PRO A 45 1.86 -4.24 11.70
N ARG A 46 1.76 -4.61 10.42
CA ARG A 46 1.70 -3.63 9.32
C ARG A 46 0.61 -3.96 8.31
N LEU A 47 -0.08 -2.92 7.87
CA LEU A 47 -0.87 -2.91 6.64
C LEU A 47 -0.07 -2.23 5.52
N VAL A 48 -0.23 -2.73 4.30
CA VAL A 48 0.42 -2.15 3.11
C VAL A 48 -0.61 -1.38 2.30
N PHE A 49 -0.30 -0.13 1.98
CA PHE A 49 -1.11 0.71 1.09
C PHE A 49 -0.29 1.11 -0.14
N VAL A 50 -0.69 0.63 -1.31
CA VAL A 50 -0.04 0.98 -2.58
C VAL A 50 -0.76 2.18 -3.17
N ASN A 51 -0.09 3.33 -3.14
CA ASN A 51 -0.65 4.63 -3.52
C ASN A 51 -0.35 4.98 -4.98
N LYS A 52 -1.02 6.01 -5.51
CA LYS A 52 -0.80 6.58 -6.85
C LYS A 52 -1.06 5.61 -8.00
N MET A 53 -2.03 4.71 -7.84
CA MET A 53 -2.41 3.72 -8.87
C MET A 53 -3.02 4.36 -10.14
N ASP A 54 -3.34 5.65 -10.09
CA ASP A 54 -3.77 6.50 -11.21
C ASP A 54 -2.60 6.95 -12.11
N ARG A 55 -1.35 6.83 -11.66
CA ARG A 55 -0.16 7.29 -12.40
C ARG A 55 0.26 6.29 -13.46
N GLU A 56 0.75 6.81 -14.59
CA GLU A 56 1.40 5.98 -15.61
C GLU A 56 2.60 5.23 -15.02
N GLY A 57 2.68 3.93 -15.33
CA GLY A 57 3.69 3.03 -14.78
C GLY A 57 3.37 2.44 -13.42
N ALA A 58 2.22 2.78 -12.81
CA ALA A 58 1.79 2.14 -11.58
C ALA A 58 1.50 0.64 -11.78
N ASP A 59 2.15 -0.20 -10.97
CA ASP A 59 2.06 -1.66 -11.05
C ASP A 59 2.04 -2.28 -9.64
N LEU A 60 0.88 -2.84 -9.28
CA LEU A 60 0.69 -3.54 -8.02
C LEU A 60 1.59 -4.79 -7.94
N GLN A 61 1.70 -5.56 -9.03
CA GLN A 61 2.47 -6.82 -9.03
C GLN A 61 3.95 -6.55 -8.82
N ASN A 62 4.49 -5.53 -9.49
CA ASN A 62 5.87 -5.09 -9.24
C ASN A 62 6.11 -4.72 -7.77
N THR A 63 5.14 -4.01 -7.15
CA THR A 63 5.24 -3.65 -5.73
C THR A 63 5.19 -4.89 -4.82
N LEU A 64 4.29 -5.84 -5.09
CA LEU A 64 4.18 -7.10 -4.34
C LEU A 64 5.46 -7.93 -4.44
N SER A 65 6.00 -8.11 -5.65
CA SER A 65 7.27 -8.80 -5.85
C SER A 65 8.44 -8.09 -5.16
N GLY A 66 8.41 -6.75 -5.09
CA GLY A 66 9.37 -5.97 -4.32
C GLY A 66 9.28 -6.24 -2.82
N ILE A 67 8.07 -6.36 -2.27
CA ILE A 67 7.85 -6.68 -0.85
C ILE A 67 8.41 -8.07 -0.53
N GLU A 68 8.13 -9.07 -1.37
CA GLU A 68 8.65 -10.43 -1.20
C GLU A 68 10.18 -10.47 -1.30
N SER A 69 10.73 -9.94 -2.39
CA SER A 69 12.16 -10.09 -2.71
C SER A 69 13.08 -9.18 -1.90
N ARG A 70 12.65 -7.96 -1.56
CA ARG A 70 13.49 -6.96 -0.86
C ARG A 70 13.20 -6.87 0.62
N LEU A 71 11.93 -7.00 1.02
CA LEU A 71 11.52 -6.87 2.42
C LEU A 71 11.42 -8.23 3.13
N GLY A 72 11.42 -9.34 2.39
CA GLY A 72 11.32 -10.69 2.93
C GLY A 72 9.99 -10.94 3.62
N ALA A 73 8.92 -10.29 3.17
CA ALA A 73 7.58 -10.42 3.71
C ALA A 73 6.64 -11.10 2.73
N GLU A 74 5.66 -11.84 3.23
CA GLU A 74 4.63 -12.52 2.42
C GLU A 74 3.36 -11.65 2.42
N PRO A 75 3.07 -10.90 1.33
CA PRO A 75 1.93 -10.01 1.29
C PRO A 75 0.62 -10.79 1.09
N LEU A 76 -0.39 -10.50 1.92
CA LEU A 76 -1.76 -10.93 1.69
C LEU A 76 -2.54 -9.82 0.97
N VAL A 77 -2.90 -10.06 -0.29
CA VAL A 77 -3.66 -9.09 -1.10
C VAL A 77 -5.13 -9.13 -0.70
N LEU A 78 -5.65 -8.02 -0.19
CA LEU A 78 -7.07 -7.87 0.17
C LEU A 78 -7.86 -7.10 -0.89
N GLN A 79 -7.19 -6.26 -1.67
CA GLN A 79 -7.81 -5.41 -2.69
C GLN A 79 -7.00 -5.41 -3.98
N MET A 80 -7.69 -5.38 -5.12
CA MET A 80 -7.07 -5.22 -6.44
C MET A 80 -7.54 -3.91 -7.09
N PRO A 81 -6.70 -3.21 -7.87
CA PRO A 81 -7.11 -1.98 -8.55
C PRO A 81 -8.13 -2.28 -9.65
N LEU A 82 -9.20 -1.48 -9.71
CA LEU A 82 -10.16 -1.47 -10.80
C LEU A 82 -9.71 -0.49 -11.87
N GLY A 83 -9.25 -1.03 -13.01
CA GLY A 83 -8.63 -0.25 -14.09
C GLY A 83 -7.16 0.09 -13.83
N ARG A 84 -6.56 0.85 -14.74
CA ARG A 84 -5.13 1.22 -14.69
C ARG A 84 -4.92 2.66 -15.13
N TYR A 85 -3.95 3.34 -14.52
CA TYR A 85 -3.53 4.69 -14.90
C TYR A 85 -4.73 5.66 -14.93
N ALA A 86 -4.93 6.42 -16.00
CA ALA A 86 -6.08 7.29 -16.19
C ALA A 86 -7.46 6.56 -16.18
N GLY A 87 -7.46 5.23 -16.30
CA GLY A 87 -8.64 4.38 -16.15
C GLY A 87 -8.81 3.78 -14.76
N PHE A 88 -7.92 4.08 -13.81
CA PHE A 88 -8.11 3.71 -12.41
C PHE A 88 -9.38 4.38 -11.89
N SER A 89 -10.28 3.58 -11.32
CA SER A 89 -11.64 4.01 -10.98
C SER A 89 -12.17 3.40 -9.70
N GLY A 90 -11.34 2.70 -8.94
CA GLY A 90 -11.82 1.97 -7.77
C GLY A 90 -10.91 0.82 -7.37
N VAL A 91 -11.44 -0.02 -6.49
CA VAL A 91 -10.82 -1.27 -6.08
C VAL A 91 -11.84 -2.40 -6.06
N VAL A 92 -11.37 -3.60 -6.33
CA VAL A 92 -12.07 -4.84 -6.05
C VAL A 92 -11.69 -5.29 -4.64
N ASP A 93 -12.67 -5.36 -3.75
CA ASP A 93 -12.56 -5.92 -2.41
C ASP A 93 -12.74 -7.44 -2.47
N LEU A 94 -11.69 -8.17 -2.10
CA LEU A 94 -11.67 -9.64 -2.13
C LEU A 94 -12.24 -10.27 -0.86
N VAL A 95 -12.44 -9.49 0.19
CA VAL A 95 -13.01 -9.97 1.46
C VAL A 95 -14.52 -10.07 1.33
N ASP A 96 -15.14 -8.99 0.86
CA ASP A 96 -16.59 -8.91 0.68
C ASP A 96 -17.06 -9.32 -0.73
N LEU A 97 -16.12 -9.63 -1.64
CA LEU A 97 -16.38 -10.00 -3.03
C LEU A 97 -17.23 -8.93 -3.78
N GLN A 98 -16.79 -7.68 -3.69
CA GLN A 98 -17.47 -6.53 -4.29
C GLN A 98 -16.47 -5.57 -4.92
N ALA A 99 -16.88 -4.82 -5.94
CA ALA A 99 -16.13 -3.70 -6.48
C ALA A 99 -16.64 -2.39 -5.87
N GLN A 100 -15.70 -1.57 -5.38
CA GLN A 100 -15.92 -0.21 -4.92
C GLN A 100 -15.47 0.75 -6.02
N VAL A 101 -16.42 1.46 -6.63
CA VAL A 101 -16.21 2.35 -7.78
C VAL A 101 -16.28 3.80 -7.32
N TYR A 102 -15.20 4.55 -7.56
CA TYR A 102 -15.05 5.93 -7.12
C TYR A 102 -15.57 6.93 -8.16
N GLY A 103 -16.19 8.00 -7.67
CA GLY A 103 -16.57 9.14 -8.50
C GLY A 103 -15.35 9.81 -9.14
N ARG A 104 -15.45 10.16 -10.43
CA ARG A 104 -14.34 10.81 -11.14
C ARG A 104 -14.07 12.21 -10.58
N GLY A 105 -12.85 12.42 -10.08
CA GLY A 105 -12.43 13.72 -9.52
C GLY A 105 -12.99 14.01 -8.13
N ASP A 106 -13.59 13.02 -7.48
CA ASP A 106 -14.02 13.11 -6.09
C ASP A 106 -12.85 12.82 -5.12
N ASP A 107 -13.04 13.12 -3.84
CA ASP A 107 -12.07 12.82 -2.78
C ASP A 107 -12.09 11.36 -2.31
N GLY A 108 -12.95 10.53 -2.93
CA GLY A 108 -13.04 9.09 -2.70
C GLY A 108 -13.75 8.70 -1.41
N LYS A 109 -14.43 9.64 -0.74
CA LYS A 109 -15.24 9.34 0.45
C LYS A 109 -16.53 8.61 0.12
N GLU A 110 -17.09 8.87 -1.05
CA GLU A 110 -18.28 8.19 -1.56
C GLU A 110 -17.88 7.26 -2.71
N PHE A 111 -18.48 6.07 -2.72
CA PHE A 111 -18.24 5.07 -3.75
C PHE A 111 -19.47 4.21 -3.96
N ASP A 112 -19.67 3.79 -5.21
CA ASP A 112 -20.69 2.83 -5.57
C ASP A 112 -20.18 1.41 -5.33
N VAL A 113 -21.05 0.55 -4.80
CA VAL A 113 -20.73 -0.86 -4.56
C VAL A 113 -21.40 -1.72 -5.63
N VAL A 114 -20.62 -2.61 -6.25
CA VAL A 114 -21.08 -3.58 -7.24
C VAL A 114 -20.66 -4.99 -6.82
N GLU A 115 -21.62 -5.88 -6.57
CA GLU A 115 -21.32 -7.27 -6.21
C GLU A 115 -20.62 -8.02 -7.36
N LEU A 116 -19.65 -8.86 -7.01
CA LEU A 116 -19.02 -9.79 -7.95
C LEU A 116 -19.81 -11.10 -7.96
N GLY A 117 -20.74 -11.20 -8.91
CA GLY A 117 -21.59 -12.37 -9.11
C GLY A 117 -20.89 -13.62 -9.63
#